data_AF-A0A7J5EH96-F1
#
_entry.id   AF-A0A7J5EH96-F1
#
_cell.length_a   1.000
_cell.length_b   1.000
_cell.length_c   1.000
_cell.angle_alpha   90.00
_cell.angle_beta   90.00
_cell.angle_gamma   90.00
#
_symmetry.space_group_name_H-M   'P 1'
#
loop_
_entity.id
_entity.type
_entity.pdbx_description
1 polymer ?
#
loop_
_entity_poly.entity_id
_entity_poly.type
_entity_poly.pdbx_seq_one_letter_code
_entity_poly.pdbx_strand_id
1 'polypeptide(L)'
;MKLSPWGARWVAMVGLVGSLALVACSDPPPRRTYYQRHIEPILVNSCAGNTSGCHQTNPEDAFQFAAGNLDVTSFENVQKRRDLLRPFGAYPLPLLLIKAVGSSQLAIAYGDEFKDLEVAHVGGPNLLVGEDAYLTLLTWMENGATENGLPPPTPPVSGTGSCNTSVPSDFDPTPYLSDPNFAEFRDRVQPLFDGTDDRTNGGCNSSTCHGAPQSDFYITCGSDDTQLAFNMSQAWSFVDMPVDESQLLRIPLARGAGGGPHTGGDKFPDRTTADGPYATIKAWAEKVGPIAFGAGDPGRQFFAERVQPMLLTRGCSFEACHSPSAGNDFKLRSGSEGFFSAVALEKNYTLMRDEFMAMEVPDPRRGRAVAKAITPSDGGIAHRGGQLFIGDPTLCPPTFDPMTTQPICILLEWVRVERQAMVTRGEIDALAAGSTIPLVYVDRAATHVAGPLEFDTYQGGSDLRVAQANVGALGAITVVGGDTSLLGGCGVAT
;
A
#
# COMPACT_ATOMS: atom_id res chain seq x y z
N MET A 1 108.73 -12.99 -0.95
CA MET A 1 108.00 -14.12 -0.34
C MET A 1 106.70 -14.33 -1.11
N LYS A 2 106.35 -15.60 -1.31
CA LYS A 2 105.36 -16.15 -2.24
C LYS A 2 103.92 -15.66 -2.02
N LEU A 3 103.21 -15.39 -3.11
CA LEU A 3 101.75 -15.21 -3.17
C LEU A 3 101.03 -16.54 -2.93
N SER A 4 99.97 -16.51 -2.12
CA SER A 4 99.08 -17.65 -1.83
C SER A 4 97.79 -17.58 -2.67
N PRO A 5 97.35 -18.67 -3.32
CA PRO A 5 96.18 -18.67 -4.21
C PRO A 5 94.97 -19.33 -3.55
N TRP A 6 94.11 -18.57 -2.86
CA TRP A 6 92.81 -19.06 -2.36
C TRP A 6 91.72 -18.03 -2.67
N GLY A 7 91.33 -17.95 -3.93
CA GLY A 7 90.21 -17.14 -4.38
C GLY A 7 89.56 -17.79 -5.59
N ALA A 8 88.53 -18.61 -5.36
CA ALA A 8 87.46 -18.92 -6.32
C ALA A 8 86.56 -20.03 -5.74
N ARG A 9 85.56 -19.68 -4.92
CA ARG A 9 84.39 -20.55 -4.63
C ARG A 9 83.28 -19.88 -3.81
N TRP A 10 82.93 -18.62 -4.06
CA TRP A 10 81.78 -17.96 -3.38
C TRP A 10 81.06 -16.92 -4.25
N VAL A 11 80.63 -17.28 -5.47
CA VAL A 11 79.79 -16.37 -6.30
C VAL A 11 78.48 -16.99 -6.80
N ALA A 12 78.23 -18.29 -6.60
CA ALA A 12 77.05 -18.95 -7.19
C ALA A 12 75.91 -19.26 -6.19
N MET A 13 75.75 -18.50 -5.11
CA MET A 13 74.65 -18.73 -4.12
C MET A 13 74.07 -17.44 -3.52
N VAL A 14 73.99 -16.36 -4.30
CA VAL A 14 73.25 -15.13 -3.90
C VAL A 14 72.18 -14.73 -4.94
N GLY A 15 72.11 -15.41 -6.08
CA GLY A 15 71.23 -15.04 -7.20
C GLY A 15 69.84 -15.69 -7.26
N LEU A 16 69.36 -16.37 -6.21
CA LEU A 16 68.05 -17.06 -6.25
C LEU A 16 67.13 -16.83 -5.03
N VAL A 17 67.52 -15.96 -4.09
CA VAL A 17 66.65 -15.57 -2.95
C VAL A 17 66.13 -14.13 -3.11
N GLY A 18 66.66 -13.35 -4.06
CA GLY A 18 66.24 -11.98 -4.34
C GLY A 18 65.00 -11.81 -5.22
N SER A 19 64.45 -12.90 -5.77
CA SER A 19 63.38 -12.83 -6.79
C SER A 19 62.00 -13.28 -6.29
N LEU A 20 61.86 -13.69 -5.02
CA LEU A 20 60.58 -14.12 -4.42
C LEU A 20 59.93 -13.06 -3.51
N ALA A 21 60.56 -11.89 -3.32
CA ALA A 21 60.08 -10.85 -2.41
C ALA A 21 59.26 -9.73 -3.08
N LEU A 22 58.96 -9.82 -4.39
CA LEU A 22 58.25 -8.77 -5.15
C LEU A 22 56.83 -9.16 -5.61
N VAL A 23 56.26 -10.27 -5.16
CA VAL A 23 54.89 -10.72 -5.55
C VAL A 23 53.99 -11.01 -4.34
N ALA A 24 54.06 -10.20 -3.28
CA ALA A 24 53.20 -10.40 -2.10
C ALA A 24 52.65 -9.11 -1.46
N CYS A 25 52.51 -8.04 -2.26
CA CYS A 25 51.62 -6.93 -1.92
C CYS A 25 50.45 -6.93 -2.91
N SER A 26 49.69 -8.04 -2.97
CA SER A 26 48.31 -7.93 -3.47
C SER A 26 47.55 -7.04 -2.49
N ASP A 27 46.75 -6.10 -3.00
CA ASP A 27 45.82 -5.35 -2.16
C ASP A 27 45.11 -6.33 -1.22
N PRO A 28 44.92 -5.98 0.08
CA PRO A 28 44.14 -6.82 0.96
C PRO A 28 42.82 -7.13 0.26
N PRO A 29 42.35 -8.40 0.27
CA PRO A 29 41.12 -8.76 -0.41
C PRO A 29 40.03 -7.76 -0.02
N PRO A 30 39.18 -7.32 -0.98
CA PRO A 30 38.20 -6.28 -0.74
C PRO A 30 37.50 -6.57 0.58
N ARG A 31 37.55 -5.61 1.52
CA ARG A 31 36.89 -5.79 2.81
C ARG A 31 35.42 -6.04 2.51
N ARG A 32 34.95 -7.25 2.80
CA ARG A 32 33.54 -7.58 2.61
C ARG A 32 32.68 -6.61 3.41
N THR A 33 31.58 -6.16 2.85
CA THR A 33 30.64 -5.27 3.57
C THR A 33 29.81 -6.07 4.58
N TYR A 34 29.01 -5.38 5.41
CA TYR A 34 28.10 -6.07 6.32
C TYR A 34 27.10 -6.90 5.52
N TYR A 35 26.56 -6.34 4.43
CA TYR A 35 25.66 -7.03 3.52
C TYR A 35 26.28 -8.35 2.99
N GLN A 36 27.48 -8.30 2.41
CA GLN A 36 28.15 -9.48 1.84
C GLN A 36 28.49 -10.56 2.89
N ARG A 37 28.68 -10.18 4.15
CA ARG A 37 29.00 -11.13 5.22
C ARG A 37 27.77 -11.75 5.87
N HIS A 38 26.71 -10.97 6.06
CA HIS A 38 25.61 -11.34 6.94
C HIS A 38 24.26 -11.45 6.23
N ILE A 39 24.03 -10.65 5.18
CA ILE A 39 22.71 -10.54 4.54
C ILE A 39 22.63 -11.36 3.27
N GLU A 40 23.60 -11.18 2.37
CA GLU A 40 23.67 -11.90 1.10
C GLU A 40 23.61 -13.43 1.29
N PRO A 41 24.33 -14.06 2.24
CA PRO A 41 24.23 -15.50 2.45
C PRO A 41 22.81 -15.95 2.85
N ILE A 42 22.09 -15.14 3.62
CA ILE A 42 20.70 -15.46 4.01
C ILE A 42 19.79 -15.38 2.78
N LEU A 43 19.84 -14.27 2.03
CA LEU A 43 18.97 -14.08 0.87
C LEU A 43 19.25 -15.11 -0.23
N VAL A 44 20.51 -15.43 -0.49
CA VAL A 44 20.89 -16.41 -1.51
C VAL A 44 20.47 -17.83 -1.09
N ASN A 45 20.77 -18.25 0.13
CA ASN A 45 20.48 -19.63 0.57
C ASN A 45 18.99 -19.82 0.84
N SER A 46 18.35 -18.90 1.56
CA SER A 46 16.96 -19.04 1.98
C SER A 46 15.97 -18.62 0.91
N CYS A 47 16.23 -17.55 0.15
CA CYS A 47 15.27 -17.07 -0.85
C CYS A 47 15.55 -17.68 -2.21
N ALA A 48 16.75 -17.49 -2.79
CA ALA A 48 17.00 -17.98 -4.14
C ALA A 48 17.16 -19.50 -4.22
N GLY A 49 17.90 -20.10 -3.28
CA GLY A 49 18.17 -21.54 -3.24
C GLY A 49 16.92 -22.39 -3.00
N ASN A 50 16.02 -21.96 -2.12
CA ASN A 50 14.83 -22.75 -1.73
C ASN A 50 13.60 -22.53 -2.62
N THR A 51 13.54 -21.45 -3.39
CA THR A 51 12.34 -21.10 -4.20
C THR A 51 12.45 -21.51 -5.67
N SER A 52 13.21 -22.58 -5.96
CA SER A 52 13.47 -23.02 -7.35
C SER A 52 14.06 -21.90 -8.25
N GLY A 53 14.87 -21.00 -7.69
CA GLY A 53 15.55 -19.95 -8.43
C GLY A 53 14.73 -18.67 -8.71
N CYS A 54 13.54 -18.49 -8.12
CA CYS A 54 12.71 -17.29 -8.36
C CYS A 54 13.46 -15.96 -8.11
N HIS A 55 14.42 -15.92 -7.19
CA HIS A 55 15.13 -14.70 -6.80
C HIS A 55 16.52 -14.54 -7.43
N GLN A 56 16.81 -15.31 -8.48
CA GLN A 56 18.03 -15.18 -9.27
C GLN A 56 17.68 -15.03 -10.75
N THR A 57 18.51 -14.29 -11.45
CA THR A 57 18.42 -14.17 -12.91
C THR A 57 18.78 -15.51 -13.53
N ASN A 58 18.00 -15.98 -14.50
CA ASN A 58 18.38 -17.14 -15.30
C ASN A 58 19.36 -16.68 -16.40
N PRO A 59 20.61 -17.20 -16.49
CA PRO A 59 21.54 -16.86 -17.56
C PRO A 59 21.01 -17.20 -18.97
N GLU A 60 20.06 -18.13 -19.07
CA GLU A 60 19.41 -18.50 -20.32
C GLU A 60 18.22 -17.60 -20.68
N ASP A 61 17.75 -16.76 -19.75
CA ASP A 61 16.77 -15.72 -20.05
C ASP A 61 17.46 -14.55 -20.76
N ALA A 62 17.01 -14.25 -21.98
CA ALA A 62 17.52 -13.15 -22.78
C ALA A 62 17.40 -11.77 -22.10
N PHE A 63 16.48 -11.63 -21.14
CA PHE A 63 16.28 -10.41 -20.37
C PHE A 63 17.00 -10.42 -19.01
N GLN A 64 17.57 -11.56 -18.61
CA GLN A 64 18.24 -11.77 -17.32
C GLN A 64 17.41 -11.22 -16.15
N PHE A 65 16.12 -11.54 -16.12
CA PHE A 65 15.21 -11.07 -15.08
C PHE A 65 15.01 -12.15 -14.00
N ALA A 66 14.96 -11.74 -12.73
CA ALA A 66 14.58 -12.64 -11.64
C ALA A 66 13.05 -12.79 -11.60
N ALA A 67 12.53 -14.00 -11.86
CA ALA A 67 11.09 -14.27 -12.01
C ALA A 67 10.24 -13.84 -10.78
N GLY A 68 10.83 -13.82 -9.57
CA GLY A 68 10.22 -13.37 -8.33
C GLY A 68 10.16 -11.85 -8.16
N ASN A 69 10.66 -11.08 -9.14
CA ASN A 69 10.71 -9.62 -9.16
C ASN A 69 11.55 -9.02 -8.01
N LEU A 70 12.31 -9.83 -7.28
CA LEU A 70 13.35 -9.42 -6.35
C LEU A 70 14.59 -10.22 -6.71
N ASP A 71 15.64 -9.52 -7.11
CA ASP A 71 16.93 -10.10 -7.43
C ASP A 71 17.86 -9.93 -6.22
N VAL A 72 18.30 -11.06 -5.66
CA VAL A 72 19.15 -11.10 -4.46
C VAL A 72 20.64 -11.32 -4.76
N THR A 73 21.04 -11.25 -6.03
CA THR A 73 22.42 -11.53 -6.48
C THR A 73 23.44 -10.45 -6.08
N SER A 74 23.00 -9.25 -5.70
CA SER A 74 23.86 -8.15 -5.27
C SER A 74 23.10 -7.19 -4.37
N PHE A 75 23.83 -6.36 -3.62
CA PHE A 75 23.25 -5.29 -2.82
C PHE A 75 22.44 -4.33 -3.71
N GLU A 76 23.03 -3.87 -4.82
CA GLU A 76 22.43 -2.93 -5.75
C GLU A 76 21.10 -3.44 -6.33
N ASN A 77 21.02 -4.74 -6.63
CA ASN A 77 19.80 -5.36 -7.14
C ASN A 77 18.70 -5.42 -6.07
N VAL A 78 19.04 -5.77 -4.83
CA VAL A 78 18.10 -5.73 -3.70
C VAL A 78 17.59 -4.31 -3.45
N GLN A 79 18.47 -3.31 -3.55
CA GLN A 79 18.10 -1.90 -3.35
C GLN A 79 17.13 -1.35 -4.42
N LYS A 80 17.01 -1.97 -5.60
CA LYS A 80 15.97 -1.61 -6.59
C LYS A 80 14.55 -1.84 -6.09
N ARG A 81 14.39 -2.67 -5.05
CA ARG A 81 13.10 -3.03 -4.44
C ARG A 81 13.01 -2.56 -2.98
N ARG A 82 13.36 -1.29 -2.73
CA ARG A 82 13.23 -0.67 -1.40
C ARG A 82 11.82 -0.76 -0.82
N ASP A 83 10.79 -0.86 -1.67
CA ASP A 83 9.40 -1.11 -1.30
C ASP A 83 9.17 -2.45 -0.57
N LEU A 84 10.13 -3.38 -0.64
CA LEU A 84 10.10 -4.66 0.08
C LEU A 84 10.86 -4.63 1.41
N LEU A 85 11.72 -3.64 1.63
CA LEU A 85 12.75 -3.64 2.67
C LEU A 85 12.42 -2.74 3.87
N ARG A 86 11.29 -2.03 3.82
CA ARG A 86 10.85 -1.14 4.88
C ARG A 86 9.44 -1.48 5.36
N PRO A 87 9.14 -1.26 6.64
CA PRO A 87 7.76 -1.16 7.10
C PRO A 87 7.01 -0.11 6.29
N PHE A 88 5.72 -0.33 6.07
CA PHE A 88 4.90 0.60 5.30
C PHE A 88 3.46 0.59 5.80
N GLY A 89 2.95 1.78 6.14
CA GLY A 89 1.60 1.96 6.64
C GLY A 89 1.24 1.04 7.81
N ALA A 90 0.14 0.32 7.69
CA ALA A 90 -0.36 -0.62 8.71
C ALA A 90 0.56 -1.82 8.97
N TYR A 91 1.58 -2.04 8.14
CA TYR A 91 2.49 -3.17 8.26
C TYR A 91 3.76 -2.77 9.03
N PRO A 92 3.93 -3.22 10.29
CA PRO A 92 5.09 -2.88 11.10
C PRO A 92 6.37 -3.59 10.63
N LEU A 93 6.24 -4.60 9.76
CA LEU A 93 7.34 -5.38 9.23
C LEU A 93 7.48 -5.19 7.71
N PRO A 94 8.70 -5.22 7.16
CA PRO A 94 8.93 -5.21 5.72
C PRO A 94 8.24 -6.38 5.01
N LEU A 95 7.72 -6.13 3.80
CA LEU A 95 7.05 -7.15 2.98
C LEU A 95 7.95 -8.36 2.70
N LEU A 96 9.27 -8.16 2.60
CA LEU A 96 10.21 -9.27 2.44
C LEU A 96 10.10 -10.28 3.59
N LEU A 97 10.06 -9.83 4.85
CA LEU A 97 9.93 -10.73 6.00
C LEU A 97 8.54 -11.35 6.06
N ILE A 98 7.50 -10.55 5.81
CA ILE A 98 6.12 -11.04 5.85
C ILE A 98 5.91 -12.18 4.86
N LYS A 99 6.47 -12.07 3.65
CA LYS A 99 6.42 -13.15 2.65
C LYS A 99 7.41 -14.28 2.94
N ALA A 100 8.52 -14.02 3.63
CA ALA A 100 9.49 -15.07 3.91
C ALA A 100 9.00 -16.05 4.98
N VAL A 101 8.04 -15.67 5.81
CA VAL A 101 7.44 -16.54 6.83
C VAL A 101 6.10 -17.11 6.38
N GLY A 102 5.55 -18.06 7.14
CA GLY A 102 4.26 -18.67 6.82
C GLY A 102 3.08 -17.72 7.09
N SER A 103 1.97 -17.89 6.36
CA SER A 103 0.71 -17.22 6.68
C SER A 103 0.30 -17.48 8.13
N SER A 104 -0.30 -16.48 8.76
CA SER A 104 -0.76 -16.48 10.15
C SER A 104 0.34 -16.64 11.21
N GLN A 105 1.61 -16.48 10.85
CA GLN A 105 2.71 -16.41 11.83
C GLN A 105 2.98 -14.99 12.33
N LEU A 106 2.43 -13.99 11.65
CA LEU A 106 2.56 -12.58 11.98
C LEU A 106 1.16 -11.96 12.03
N ALA A 107 1.04 -10.83 12.74
CA ALA A 107 -0.20 -10.08 12.84
C ALA A 107 0.06 -8.59 12.60
N ILE A 108 -0.99 -7.89 12.21
CA ILE A 108 -1.05 -6.42 12.21
C ILE A 108 -2.00 -5.96 13.29
N ALA A 109 -1.73 -4.80 13.87
CA ALA A 109 -2.75 -4.10 14.65
C ALA A 109 -3.82 -3.54 13.69
N TYR A 110 -5.07 -3.48 14.15
CA TYR A 110 -6.16 -2.77 13.51
C TYR A 110 -7.19 -2.36 14.58
N GLY A 111 -7.20 -1.08 14.94
CA GLY A 111 -7.87 -0.62 16.17
C GLY A 111 -7.29 -1.34 17.39
N ASP A 112 -8.16 -1.81 18.29
CA ASP A 112 -7.77 -2.50 19.52
C ASP A 112 -7.46 -4.01 19.34
N GLU A 113 -7.43 -4.50 18.10
CA GLU A 113 -7.27 -5.92 17.81
C GLU A 113 -6.01 -6.21 17.00
N PHE A 114 -5.41 -7.37 17.23
CA PHE A 114 -4.42 -7.95 16.33
C PHE A 114 -5.12 -8.89 15.33
N LYS A 115 -4.77 -8.75 14.05
CA LYS A 115 -5.29 -9.55 12.95
C LYS A 115 -4.16 -10.32 12.29
N ASP A 116 -4.32 -11.62 12.17
CA ASP A 116 -3.34 -12.48 11.50
C ASP A 116 -3.14 -12.06 10.04
N LEU A 117 -1.88 -12.00 9.61
CA LEU A 117 -1.52 -11.76 8.22
C LEU A 117 -1.65 -13.04 7.42
N GLU A 118 -2.44 -12.99 6.36
CA GLU A 118 -2.70 -14.09 5.42
C GLU A 118 -1.96 -13.87 4.10
N VAL A 119 -0.75 -13.31 4.17
CA VAL A 119 0.06 -12.97 3.00
C VAL A 119 0.95 -14.15 2.65
N ALA A 120 0.56 -14.91 1.62
CA ALA A 120 1.32 -16.07 1.18
C ALA A 120 2.46 -15.70 0.22
N HIS A 121 3.54 -16.47 0.29
CA HIS A 121 4.59 -16.50 -0.73
C HIS A 121 4.41 -17.72 -1.64
N VAL A 122 4.58 -17.52 -2.95
CA VAL A 122 4.31 -18.57 -3.95
C VAL A 122 5.21 -19.80 -3.77
N GLY A 123 6.44 -19.60 -3.30
CA GLY A 123 7.39 -20.67 -2.95
C GLY A 123 7.21 -21.24 -1.55
N GLY A 124 6.17 -20.85 -0.81
CA GLY A 124 6.00 -21.19 0.59
C GLY A 124 6.92 -20.40 1.54
N PRO A 125 6.87 -20.70 2.85
CA PRO A 125 7.73 -20.09 3.85
C PRO A 125 9.18 -20.54 3.70
N ASN A 126 10.11 -19.60 3.80
CA ASN A 126 11.55 -19.83 3.68
C ASN A 126 12.32 -19.50 4.96
N LEU A 127 11.67 -18.82 5.91
CA LEU A 127 12.20 -18.44 7.22
C LEU A 127 11.18 -18.79 8.32
N LEU A 128 11.70 -18.97 9.54
CA LEU A 128 10.90 -19.09 10.77
C LEU A 128 11.00 -17.81 11.60
N VAL A 129 9.88 -17.35 12.15
CA VAL A 129 9.86 -16.17 13.04
C VAL A 129 10.76 -16.45 14.26
N GLY A 130 11.69 -15.54 14.51
CA GLY A 130 12.58 -15.59 15.67
C GLY A 130 13.88 -16.39 15.47
N GLU A 131 14.10 -17.01 14.30
CA GLU A 131 15.40 -17.64 14.01
C GLU A 131 16.48 -16.59 13.68
N ASP A 132 17.75 -16.98 13.78
CA ASP A 132 18.89 -16.08 13.56
C ASP A 132 18.84 -15.37 12.21
N ALA A 133 18.45 -16.08 11.15
CA ALA A 133 18.31 -15.52 9.80
C ALA A 133 17.22 -14.44 9.74
N TYR A 134 16.05 -14.71 10.33
CA TYR A 134 14.94 -13.77 10.42
C TYR A 134 15.33 -12.51 11.22
N LEU A 135 15.90 -12.68 12.41
CA LEU A 135 16.30 -11.58 13.28
C LEU A 135 17.42 -10.73 12.67
N THR A 136 18.39 -11.37 11.98
CA THR A 136 19.47 -10.65 11.28
C THR A 136 18.90 -9.77 10.17
N LEU A 137 17.97 -10.29 9.37
CA LEU A 137 17.29 -9.52 8.32
C LEU A 137 16.44 -8.39 8.90
N LEU A 138 15.70 -8.66 9.98
CA LEU A 138 14.88 -7.65 10.67
C LEU A 138 15.74 -6.48 11.15
N THR A 139 16.80 -6.74 11.92
CA THR A 139 17.72 -5.69 12.40
C THR A 139 18.36 -4.93 11.24
N TRP A 140 18.75 -5.61 10.17
CA TRP A 140 19.31 -4.94 8.99
C TRP A 140 18.30 -4.00 8.31
N MET A 141 17.04 -4.41 8.17
CA MET A 141 15.98 -3.58 7.59
C MET A 141 15.55 -2.43 8.51
N GLU A 142 15.49 -2.65 9.83
CA GLU A 142 15.30 -1.59 10.83
C GLU A 142 16.41 -0.52 10.74
N ASN A 143 17.64 -0.96 10.46
CA ASN A 143 18.78 -0.09 10.19
C ASN A 143 18.79 0.50 8.76
N GLY A 144 17.64 0.48 8.05
CA GLY A 144 17.48 1.12 6.74
C GLY A 144 18.06 0.32 5.57
N ALA A 145 18.31 -0.98 5.78
CA ALA A 145 18.85 -1.90 4.78
C ALA A 145 20.12 -1.36 4.09
N THR A 146 21.03 -0.79 4.87
CA THR A 146 22.28 -0.17 4.40
C THR A 146 23.37 -1.22 4.17
N GLU A 147 24.33 -0.92 3.31
CA GLU A 147 25.41 -1.86 2.97
C GLU A 147 26.32 -2.19 4.17
N ASN A 148 26.46 -1.22 5.09
CA ASN A 148 27.25 -1.33 6.32
C ASN A 148 26.44 -1.79 7.55
N GLY A 149 25.12 -1.95 7.42
CA GLY A 149 24.22 -2.39 8.50
C GLY A 149 24.00 -1.36 9.61
N LEU A 150 24.44 -0.12 9.42
CA LEU A 150 24.24 0.97 10.37
C LEU A 150 23.03 1.82 9.97
N PRO A 151 22.21 2.27 10.94
CA PRO A 151 21.08 3.14 10.64
C PRO A 151 21.58 4.46 10.01
N PRO A 152 20.95 4.94 8.93
CA PRO A 152 21.28 6.24 8.39
C PRO A 152 20.86 7.33 9.39
N PRO A 153 21.61 8.44 9.52
CA PRO A 153 21.15 9.57 10.31
C PRO A 153 19.85 10.13 9.71
N THR A 154 18.90 10.51 10.57
CA THR A 154 17.61 11.12 10.19
C THR A 154 17.46 12.55 10.69
N PRO A 155 18.42 13.45 10.39
CA PRO A 155 18.30 14.83 10.83
C PRO A 155 17.01 15.44 10.28
N PRO A 156 16.33 16.34 11.03
CA PRO A 156 15.19 17.04 10.50
C PRO A 156 15.56 17.76 9.20
N VAL A 157 14.72 17.57 8.18
CA VAL A 157 14.88 18.16 6.86
C VAL A 157 13.93 19.35 6.76
N SER A 158 14.45 20.49 6.36
CA SER A 158 13.60 21.63 5.96
C SER A 158 13.11 21.37 4.54
N GLY A 159 11.79 21.36 4.35
CA GLY A 159 11.23 21.25 3.01
C GLY A 159 11.46 22.53 2.20
N THR A 160 11.20 22.46 0.91
CA THR A 160 11.43 23.53 -0.06
C THR A 160 10.16 23.91 -0.80
N GLY A 161 10.18 25.11 -1.39
CA GLY A 161 9.05 25.73 -2.08
C GLY A 161 8.00 26.33 -1.15
N SER A 162 7.12 27.15 -1.72
CA SER A 162 6.10 27.89 -0.98
C SER A 162 5.02 26.98 -0.41
N CYS A 163 4.40 27.39 0.69
CA CYS A 163 3.15 26.79 1.15
C CYS A 163 2.01 27.10 0.16
N ASN A 164 1.01 26.22 0.11
CA ASN A 164 -0.19 26.40 -0.70
C ASN A 164 -1.32 26.99 0.15
N THR A 165 -2.15 27.86 -0.43
CA THR A 165 -3.31 28.48 0.24
C THR A 165 -4.64 27.88 -0.20
N SER A 166 -4.63 26.88 -1.08
CA SER A 166 -5.83 26.29 -1.67
C SER A 166 -6.52 25.34 -0.68
N VAL A 167 -7.77 25.67 -0.37
CA VAL A 167 -8.72 24.81 0.34
C VAL A 167 -9.71 24.23 -0.68
N PRO A 168 -10.14 22.96 -0.57
CA PRO A 168 -11.20 22.41 -1.43
C PRO A 168 -12.47 23.28 -1.39
N SER A 169 -13.09 23.48 -2.56
CA SER A 169 -14.25 24.39 -2.68
C SER A 169 -15.50 23.93 -1.93
N ASP A 170 -15.57 22.64 -1.62
CA ASP A 170 -16.65 21.97 -0.89
C ASP A 170 -16.37 21.84 0.62
N PHE A 171 -15.23 22.34 1.11
CA PHE A 171 -14.90 22.31 2.53
C PHE A 171 -15.78 23.29 3.33
N ASP A 172 -16.49 22.78 4.34
CA ASP A 172 -17.21 23.59 5.32
C ASP A 172 -16.33 23.86 6.56
N PRO A 173 -15.87 25.12 6.78
CA PRO A 173 -15.06 25.45 7.95
C PRO A 173 -15.88 25.57 9.24
N THR A 174 -17.22 25.67 9.15
CA THR A 174 -18.10 26.03 10.27
C THR A 174 -17.93 25.12 11.50
N PRO A 175 -17.90 23.78 11.37
CA PRO A 175 -17.77 22.90 12.53
C PRO A 175 -16.47 23.14 13.30
N TYR A 176 -15.36 23.33 12.58
CA TYR A 176 -14.03 23.51 13.17
C TYR A 176 -13.86 24.90 13.79
N LEU A 177 -14.39 25.95 13.18
CA LEU A 177 -14.39 27.29 13.75
C LEU A 177 -15.21 27.38 15.05
N SER A 178 -16.25 26.54 15.17
CA SER A 178 -17.09 26.47 16.36
C SER A 178 -16.54 25.55 17.46
N ASP A 179 -15.49 24.78 17.18
CA ASP A 179 -14.92 23.84 18.14
C ASP A 179 -14.25 24.59 19.30
N PRO A 180 -14.51 24.21 20.57
CA PRO A 180 -13.93 24.89 21.74
C PRO A 180 -12.39 24.83 21.77
N ASN A 181 -11.76 23.91 21.04
CA ASN A 181 -10.31 23.73 20.96
C ASN A 181 -9.68 24.44 19.75
N PHE A 182 -10.46 25.14 18.91
CA PHE A 182 -9.94 25.83 17.72
C PHE A 182 -8.91 26.92 18.08
N ALA A 183 -9.16 27.70 19.13
CA ALA A 183 -8.24 28.74 19.59
C ALA A 183 -6.88 28.15 20.00
N GLU A 184 -6.88 27.00 20.69
CA GLU A 184 -5.65 26.30 21.06
C GLU A 184 -4.92 25.74 19.83
N PHE A 185 -5.65 25.19 18.87
CA PHE A 185 -5.06 24.76 17.60
C PHE A 185 -4.35 25.93 16.90
N ARG A 186 -5.06 27.04 16.70
CA ARG A 186 -4.54 28.25 16.05
C ARG A 186 -3.31 28.80 16.77
N ASP A 187 -3.38 28.91 18.10
CA ASP A 187 -2.38 29.64 18.87
C ASP A 187 -1.16 28.78 19.24
N ARG A 188 -1.29 27.44 19.27
CA ARG A 188 -0.21 26.53 19.75
C ARG A 188 0.19 25.44 18.77
N VAL A 189 -0.73 24.88 17.99
CA VAL A 189 -0.44 23.75 17.08
C VAL A 189 -0.04 24.25 15.70
N GLN A 190 -0.81 25.17 15.12
CA GLN A 190 -0.56 25.71 13.79
C GLN A 190 0.87 26.30 13.63
N PRO A 191 1.43 27.05 14.59
CA PRO A 191 2.79 27.58 14.48
C PRO A 191 3.88 26.51 14.28
N LEU A 192 3.66 25.30 14.83
CA LEU A 192 4.57 24.16 14.64
C LEU A 192 4.51 23.63 13.20
N PHE A 193 3.35 23.75 12.54
CA PHE A 193 3.11 23.26 11.19
C PHE A 193 3.53 24.24 10.09
N ASP A 194 3.36 25.55 10.29
CA ASP A 194 3.80 26.55 9.32
C ASP A 194 5.26 27.00 9.52
N GLY A 195 5.89 26.58 10.62
CA GLY A 195 7.29 26.88 10.92
C GLY A 195 7.52 28.30 11.42
N THR A 196 6.46 29.02 11.81
CA THR A 196 6.61 30.26 12.60
C THR A 196 7.14 29.99 14.00
N ASP A 197 7.04 28.74 14.46
CA ASP A 197 7.71 28.20 15.63
C ASP A 197 8.97 27.42 15.23
N ASP A 198 10.12 27.74 15.84
CA ASP A 198 11.42 27.16 15.49
C ASP A 198 11.67 25.77 16.11
N ARG A 199 10.80 25.32 17.04
CA ARG A 199 10.95 24.03 17.77
C ARG A 199 10.87 22.80 16.86
N THR A 200 10.32 22.91 15.65
CA THR A 200 10.26 21.82 14.65
C THR A 200 11.39 21.86 13.62
N ASN A 201 12.35 22.79 13.76
CA ASN A 201 13.42 23.02 12.78
C ASN A 201 12.85 23.23 11.36
N GLY A 202 11.87 24.14 11.26
CA GLY A 202 11.12 24.48 10.05
C GLY A 202 9.77 23.78 9.92
N GLY A 203 8.84 24.42 9.22
CA GLY A 203 7.45 23.96 9.07
C GLY A 203 7.28 22.67 8.27
N CYS A 204 6.07 22.11 8.39
CA CYS A 204 5.58 20.94 7.67
C CYS A 204 4.95 21.32 6.32
N ASN A 205 4.39 22.52 6.19
CA ASN A 205 3.52 22.96 5.08
C ASN A 205 4.24 23.40 3.79
N SER A 206 5.51 23.06 3.60
CA SER A 206 6.22 23.35 2.34
C SER A 206 5.78 22.43 1.20
N SER A 207 5.89 22.90 -0.05
CA SER A 207 5.42 22.15 -1.24
C SER A 207 6.07 20.77 -1.43
N THR A 208 7.32 20.58 -0.98
CA THR A 208 7.99 19.26 -1.05
C THR A 208 7.67 18.35 0.13
N CYS A 209 6.88 18.83 1.10
CA CYS A 209 6.42 18.06 2.26
C CYS A 209 4.89 18.01 2.25
N HIS A 210 4.23 18.75 3.15
CA HIS A 210 2.79 18.69 3.35
C HIS A 210 2.01 19.86 2.72
N GLY A 211 2.68 20.76 2.01
CA GLY A 211 2.07 21.91 1.33
C GLY A 211 1.45 21.61 -0.02
N ALA A 212 1.34 20.35 -0.43
CA ALA A 212 0.86 19.97 -1.75
C ALA A 212 -0.33 18.99 -1.66
N PRO A 213 -1.42 19.17 -2.43
CA PRO A 213 -2.67 18.40 -2.28
C PRO A 213 -2.54 16.88 -2.45
N GLN A 214 -1.46 16.40 -3.07
CA GLN A 214 -1.18 14.96 -3.19
C GLN A 214 -0.74 14.31 -1.86
N SER A 215 -0.29 15.13 -0.88
CA SER A 215 0.09 14.66 0.45
C SER A 215 -1.13 14.11 1.20
N ASP A 216 -0.93 13.03 1.95
CA ASP A 216 -1.98 12.48 2.83
C ASP A 216 -2.36 13.44 3.94
N PHE A 217 -1.34 14.03 4.55
CA PHE A 217 -1.48 15.14 5.47
C PHE A 217 -1.21 16.41 4.68
N TYR A 218 -2.21 16.92 3.95
CA TYR A 218 -2.09 18.19 3.23
C TYR A 218 -2.49 19.32 4.17
N ILE A 219 -1.65 20.33 4.32
CA ILE A 219 -1.93 21.51 5.12
C ILE A 219 -1.56 22.77 4.34
N THR A 220 -2.39 23.80 4.49
CA THR A 220 -2.23 25.09 3.85
C THR A 220 -1.29 26.01 4.64
N CYS A 221 -1.08 27.22 4.13
CA CYS A 221 -0.36 28.28 4.83
C CYS A 221 -1.01 28.69 6.16
N GLY A 222 -2.32 28.48 6.34
CA GLY A 222 -3.01 28.91 7.57
C GLY A 222 -3.16 30.42 7.69
N SER A 223 -3.19 31.16 6.56
CA SER A 223 -3.16 32.64 6.57
C SER A 223 -4.51 33.30 6.88
N ASP A 224 -5.60 32.53 6.94
CA ASP A 224 -6.94 32.98 7.28
C ASP A 224 -7.70 31.88 8.03
N ASP A 225 -8.86 32.22 8.61
CA ASP A 225 -9.67 31.31 9.42
C ASP A 225 -10.15 30.07 8.64
N THR A 226 -10.42 30.19 7.33
CA THR A 226 -10.83 29.05 6.50
C THR A 226 -9.66 28.06 6.33
N GLN A 227 -8.47 28.57 6.05
CA GLN A 227 -7.24 27.77 5.98
C GLN A 227 -6.87 27.15 7.34
N LEU A 228 -7.05 27.87 8.44
CA LEU A 228 -6.82 27.36 9.79
C LEU A 228 -7.81 26.25 10.16
N ALA A 229 -9.10 26.44 9.88
CA ALA A 229 -10.13 25.43 10.06
C ALA A 229 -9.84 24.19 9.21
N PHE A 230 -9.40 24.38 7.98
CA PHE A 230 -8.95 23.29 7.12
C PHE A 230 -7.76 22.55 7.76
N ASN A 231 -6.70 23.25 8.16
CA ASN A 231 -5.53 22.63 8.80
C ASN A 231 -5.90 21.87 10.08
N MET A 232 -6.83 22.40 10.89
CA MET A 232 -7.36 21.70 12.06
C MET A 232 -8.07 20.41 11.65
N SER A 233 -8.95 20.45 10.64
CA SER A 233 -9.63 19.24 10.14
C SER A 233 -8.65 18.16 9.70
N GLN A 234 -7.57 18.57 9.03
CA GLN A 234 -6.55 17.66 8.54
C GLN A 234 -5.80 17.05 9.71
N ALA A 235 -5.32 17.86 10.67
CA ALA A 235 -4.62 17.36 11.86
C ALA A 235 -5.49 16.46 12.73
N TRP A 236 -6.73 16.84 12.96
CA TRP A 236 -7.68 16.11 13.79
C TRP A 236 -7.97 14.73 13.20
N SER A 237 -8.00 14.61 11.87
CA SER A 237 -8.19 13.30 11.23
C SER A 237 -7.09 12.27 11.60
N PHE A 238 -5.89 12.71 11.99
CA PHE A 238 -4.77 11.84 12.38
C PHE A 238 -4.66 11.61 13.90
N VAL A 239 -5.65 12.03 14.69
CA VAL A 239 -5.73 11.77 16.12
C VAL A 239 -6.35 10.39 16.37
N ASP A 240 -5.68 9.60 17.21
CA ASP A 240 -6.07 8.24 17.60
C ASP A 240 -6.33 8.11 19.11
N MET A 241 -6.80 6.95 19.54
CA MET A 241 -6.91 6.55 20.94
C MET A 241 -6.21 5.19 21.17
N PRO A 242 -5.20 5.12 22.07
CA PRO A 242 -4.67 6.23 22.88
C PRO A 242 -3.91 7.26 22.01
N VAL A 243 -3.94 8.53 22.43
CA VAL A 243 -3.38 9.65 21.64
C VAL A 243 -1.91 9.45 21.29
N ASP A 244 -1.12 8.80 22.13
CA ASP A 244 0.29 8.50 21.86
C ASP A 244 0.51 7.63 20.60
N GLU A 245 -0.54 6.96 20.10
CA GLU A 245 -0.51 6.17 18.86
C GLU A 245 -0.91 6.98 17.62
N SER A 246 -1.34 8.23 17.79
CA SER A 246 -1.66 9.14 16.69
C SER A 246 -0.47 9.26 15.74
N GLN A 247 -0.71 9.04 14.45
CA GLN A 247 0.33 9.23 13.41
C GLN A 247 0.91 10.65 13.42
N LEU A 248 0.07 11.63 13.77
CA LEU A 248 0.47 13.03 13.93
C LEU A 248 1.61 13.20 14.95
N LEU A 249 1.72 12.29 15.92
CA LEU A 249 2.76 12.26 16.94
C LEU A 249 3.88 11.29 16.60
N ARG A 250 3.55 10.05 16.21
CA ARG A 250 4.54 8.97 16.02
C ARG A 250 5.41 9.13 14.78
N ILE A 251 4.85 9.53 13.65
CA ILE A 251 5.61 9.63 12.39
C ILE A 251 6.71 10.70 12.45
N PRO A 252 6.45 11.94 12.89
CA PRO A 252 7.49 12.97 13.01
C PRO A 252 8.45 12.79 14.21
N LEU A 253 8.18 11.87 15.14
CA LEU A 253 9.01 11.63 16.31
C LEU A 253 10.35 10.98 15.95
N ALA A 254 11.40 11.31 16.69
CA ALA A 254 12.70 10.67 16.54
C ALA A 254 12.59 9.15 16.72
N ARG A 255 13.26 8.37 15.85
CA ARG A 255 13.23 6.90 15.94
C ARG A 255 13.64 6.37 17.31
N GLY A 256 14.66 6.98 17.93
CA GLY A 256 15.13 6.62 19.27
C GLY A 256 14.08 6.84 20.38
N ALA A 257 13.03 7.62 20.11
CA ALA A 257 11.90 7.86 21.00
C ALA A 257 10.64 7.06 20.58
N GLY A 258 10.77 6.10 19.65
CA GLY A 258 9.68 5.27 19.16
C GLY A 258 8.91 5.86 17.97
N GLY A 259 9.53 6.78 17.23
CA GLY A 259 8.95 7.34 16.02
C GLY A 259 9.20 6.51 14.74
N GLY A 260 8.40 6.79 13.72
CA GLY A 260 8.39 6.04 12.45
C GLY A 260 9.28 6.65 11.35
N PRO A 261 9.41 5.98 10.19
CA PRO A 261 10.10 6.55 9.04
C PRO A 261 9.33 7.75 8.47
N HIS A 262 9.99 8.91 8.41
CA HIS A 262 9.44 10.15 7.88
C HIS A 262 10.42 10.83 6.91
N THR A 263 9.95 11.24 5.73
CA THR A 263 10.79 11.88 4.70
C THR A 263 11.31 13.25 5.15
N GLY A 264 10.59 13.94 6.03
CA GLY A 264 11.02 15.19 6.65
C GLY A 264 12.01 15.01 7.81
N GLY A 265 12.44 13.77 8.11
CA GLY A 265 13.32 13.47 9.25
C GLY A 265 12.62 13.59 10.60
N ASP A 266 13.43 13.56 11.67
CA ASP A 266 12.98 13.58 13.06
C ASP A 266 12.59 15.02 13.46
N LYS A 267 11.30 15.37 13.29
CA LYS A 267 10.76 16.70 13.59
C LYS A 267 10.50 16.91 15.07
N PHE A 268 10.17 15.85 15.81
CA PHE A 268 10.03 15.89 17.27
C PHE A 268 11.21 15.14 17.90
N PRO A 269 12.09 15.84 18.65
CA PRO A 269 13.31 15.21 19.16
C PRO A 269 13.02 14.15 20.24
N ASP A 270 11.97 14.35 21.04
CA ASP A 270 11.62 13.49 22.18
C ASP A 270 10.15 13.66 22.61
N ARG A 271 9.70 12.81 23.53
CA ARG A 271 8.34 12.84 24.11
C ARG A 271 8.23 13.64 25.42
N THR A 272 9.35 14.04 26.00
CA THR A 272 9.48 14.40 27.42
C THR A 272 9.54 15.90 27.68
N THR A 273 9.94 16.69 26.68
CA THR A 273 9.99 18.14 26.79
C THR A 273 8.56 18.70 26.89
N ALA A 274 8.20 19.24 28.06
CA ALA A 274 6.83 19.65 28.40
C ALA A 274 6.22 20.68 27.43
N ASP A 275 7.05 21.59 26.92
CA ASP A 275 6.70 22.55 25.86
C ASP A 275 7.39 22.18 24.53
N GLY A 276 7.65 20.90 24.31
CA GLY A 276 8.12 20.39 23.03
C GLY A 276 6.99 20.33 22.00
N PRO A 277 7.31 20.14 20.72
CA PRO A 277 6.30 19.99 19.67
C PRO A 277 5.40 18.76 19.93
N TYR A 278 5.98 17.63 20.37
CA TYR A 278 5.23 16.42 20.72
C TYR A 278 4.19 16.69 21.82
N ALA A 279 4.63 17.24 22.96
CA ALA A 279 3.76 17.48 24.11
C ALA A 279 2.66 18.51 23.80
N THR A 280 2.97 19.54 22.99
CA THR A 280 2.01 20.57 22.57
C THR A 280 0.88 19.96 21.72
N ILE A 281 1.23 19.15 20.71
CA ILE A 281 0.25 18.51 19.83
C ILE A 281 -0.54 17.44 20.60
N LYS A 282 0.13 16.65 21.46
CA LYS A 282 -0.52 15.63 22.30
C LYS A 282 -1.59 16.24 23.20
N ALA A 283 -1.28 17.33 23.89
CA ALA A 283 -2.24 17.99 24.79
C ALA A 283 -3.48 18.52 24.07
N TRP A 284 -3.32 19.00 22.84
CA TRP A 284 -4.45 19.39 21.99
C TRP A 284 -5.24 18.16 21.51
N ALA A 285 -4.54 17.13 21.02
CA ALA A 285 -5.13 15.87 20.54
C ALA A 285 -5.96 15.15 21.62
N GLU A 286 -5.52 15.14 22.88
CA GLU A 286 -6.26 14.60 24.02
C GLU A 286 -7.61 15.29 24.27
N LYS A 287 -7.74 16.57 23.90
CA LYS A 287 -8.98 17.33 24.08
C LYS A 287 -9.97 17.12 22.94
N VAL A 288 -9.47 17.06 21.71
CA VAL A 288 -10.33 16.88 20.52
C VAL A 288 -10.76 15.41 20.34
N GLY A 289 -9.94 14.44 20.78
CA GLY A 289 -10.20 13.02 20.61
C GLY A 289 -10.19 12.57 19.13
N PRO A 290 -10.49 11.30 18.83
CA PRO A 290 -10.51 10.79 17.48
C PRO A 290 -11.83 11.13 16.76
N ILE A 291 -11.78 11.28 15.43
CA ILE A 291 -12.99 11.41 14.60
C ILE A 291 -13.54 10.02 14.29
N ALA A 292 -14.80 9.76 14.65
CA ALA A 292 -15.47 8.51 14.33
C ALA A 292 -15.80 8.42 12.83
N PHE A 293 -15.25 7.42 12.15
CA PHE A 293 -15.61 7.13 10.76
C PHE A 293 -16.93 6.37 10.67
N GLY A 294 -17.79 6.77 9.72
CA GLY A 294 -19.02 6.05 9.40
C GLY A 294 -20.15 6.17 10.43
N ALA A 295 -20.05 7.07 11.42
CA ALA A 295 -21.11 7.23 12.42
C ALA A 295 -22.49 7.46 11.78
N GLY A 296 -23.41 6.49 11.96
CA GLY A 296 -24.76 6.54 11.39
C GLY A 296 -24.89 6.04 9.93
N ASP A 297 -23.81 5.58 9.31
CA ASP A 297 -23.78 4.98 7.97
C ASP A 297 -23.35 3.51 8.07
N PRO A 298 -24.30 2.55 7.94
CA PRO A 298 -24.00 1.13 8.05
C PRO A 298 -22.98 0.62 7.03
N GLY A 299 -22.95 1.19 5.82
CA GLY A 299 -22.04 0.77 4.76
C GLY A 299 -20.60 1.16 5.07
N ARG A 300 -20.40 2.41 5.53
CA ARG A 300 -19.10 2.90 6.02
C ARG A 300 -18.64 2.14 7.25
N GLN A 301 -19.52 1.91 8.24
CA GLN A 301 -19.18 1.12 9.43
C GLN A 301 -18.72 -0.28 9.05
N PHE A 302 -19.50 -0.97 8.20
CA PHE A 302 -19.14 -2.30 7.73
C PHE A 302 -17.80 -2.30 6.98
N PHE A 303 -17.56 -1.27 6.16
CA PHE A 303 -16.29 -1.13 5.45
C PHE A 303 -15.11 -1.05 6.44
N ALA A 304 -15.17 -0.15 7.41
CA ALA A 304 -14.10 0.01 8.39
C ALA A 304 -13.94 -1.20 9.29
N GLU A 305 -15.02 -1.87 9.69
CA GLU A 305 -14.92 -2.99 10.63
C GLU A 305 -14.54 -4.32 9.96
N ARG A 306 -14.87 -4.50 8.67
CA ARG A 306 -14.80 -5.81 8.01
C ARG A 306 -14.00 -5.78 6.72
N VAL A 307 -14.24 -4.81 5.85
CA VAL A 307 -13.64 -4.78 4.51
C VAL A 307 -12.19 -4.31 4.58
N GLN A 308 -11.95 -3.14 5.18
CA GLN A 308 -10.61 -2.57 5.35
C GLN A 308 -9.65 -3.57 6.04
N PRO A 309 -9.95 -4.17 7.21
CA PRO A 309 -9.04 -5.12 7.82
C PRO A 309 -8.81 -6.37 6.97
N MET A 310 -9.84 -6.88 6.27
CA MET A 310 -9.68 -8.01 5.34
C MET A 310 -8.71 -7.68 4.20
N LEU A 311 -8.77 -6.47 3.63
CA LEU A 311 -7.82 -6.02 2.62
C LEU A 311 -6.39 -5.95 3.19
N LEU A 312 -6.24 -5.52 4.45
CA LEU A 312 -4.94 -5.41 5.09
C LEU A 312 -4.33 -6.77 5.40
N THR A 313 -5.07 -7.69 6.00
CA THR A 313 -4.55 -9.03 6.32
C THR A 313 -4.11 -9.79 5.08
N ARG A 314 -4.66 -9.46 3.91
CA ARG A 314 -4.31 -10.04 2.61
C ARG A 314 -3.25 -9.29 1.83
N GLY A 315 -2.68 -8.23 2.40
CA GLY A 315 -1.53 -7.54 1.82
C GLY A 315 -1.89 -6.58 0.68
N CYS A 316 -3.14 -6.13 0.56
CA CYS A 316 -3.52 -5.21 -0.49
C CYS A 316 -2.77 -3.87 -0.36
N SER A 317 -2.56 -3.39 0.87
CA SER A 317 -2.06 -2.03 1.12
C SER A 317 -0.52 -1.93 1.22
N PHE A 318 0.23 -2.98 0.85
CA PHE A 318 1.70 -2.88 0.83
C PHE A 318 2.18 -1.85 -0.18
N GLU A 319 3.39 -1.32 0.06
CA GLU A 319 4.03 -0.36 -0.83
C GLU A 319 4.09 -0.87 -2.29
N ALA A 320 4.45 -2.14 -2.45
CA ALA A 320 4.57 -2.82 -3.74
C ALA A 320 3.23 -3.07 -4.47
N CYS A 321 2.09 -2.90 -3.79
CA CYS A 321 0.76 -3.34 -4.22
C CYS A 321 -0.15 -2.16 -4.53
N HIS A 322 -0.89 -1.65 -3.55
CA HIS A 322 -1.89 -0.58 -3.72
C HIS A 322 -1.54 0.70 -2.95
N SER A 323 -0.27 0.96 -2.71
CA SER A 323 0.15 2.23 -2.13
C SER A 323 0.10 3.39 -3.14
N PRO A 324 0.15 4.64 -2.67
CA PRO A 324 0.28 5.80 -3.55
C PRO A 324 1.49 5.74 -4.51
N SER A 325 2.58 5.06 -4.14
CA SER A 325 3.77 4.91 -4.99
C SER A 325 3.70 3.76 -6.00
N ALA A 326 2.69 2.87 -5.90
CA ALA A 326 2.57 1.74 -6.81
C ALA A 326 2.28 2.18 -8.27
N GLY A 327 2.43 1.28 -9.24
CA GLY A 327 2.21 1.60 -10.67
C GLY A 327 0.78 1.42 -11.20
N ASN A 328 -0.22 1.19 -10.33
CA ASN A 328 -1.61 0.91 -10.73
C ASN A 328 -2.61 1.91 -10.13
N ASP A 329 -3.82 1.97 -10.68
CA ASP A 329 -4.85 2.95 -10.30
C ASP A 329 -5.49 2.72 -8.94
N PHE A 330 -5.49 1.49 -8.40
CA PHE A 330 -6.11 1.21 -7.11
C PHE A 330 -5.16 1.62 -5.98
N LYS A 331 -5.42 2.78 -5.38
CA LYS A 331 -4.56 3.47 -4.40
C LYS A 331 -5.17 3.54 -3.00
N LEU A 332 -4.91 2.52 -2.19
CA LEU A 332 -5.25 2.53 -0.78
C LEU A 332 -4.29 3.43 0.01
N ARG A 333 -4.85 4.22 0.92
CA ARG A 333 -4.12 4.81 2.04
C ARG A 333 -3.89 3.73 3.08
N SER A 334 -2.64 3.58 3.50
CA SER A 334 -2.20 2.39 4.22
C SER A 334 -2.30 2.49 5.74
N GLY A 335 -2.75 3.62 6.29
CA GLY A 335 -2.76 3.83 7.73
C GLY A 335 -1.34 3.80 8.31
N SER A 336 -1.21 3.46 9.59
CA SER A 336 0.07 3.28 10.29
C SER A 336 -0.16 2.40 11.50
N GLU A 337 0.51 1.24 11.56
CA GLU A 337 0.60 0.37 12.73
C GLU A 337 -0.69 0.23 13.57
N GLY A 338 -1.83 -0.04 12.94
CA GLY A 338 -3.13 -0.20 13.62
C GLY A 338 -4.08 0.98 13.54
N PHE A 339 -3.55 2.17 13.24
CA PHE A 339 -4.35 3.37 13.06
C PHE A 339 -4.73 3.62 11.61
N PHE A 340 -6.00 3.94 11.40
CA PHE A 340 -6.51 4.55 10.18
C PHE A 340 -7.27 5.82 10.52
N SER A 341 -6.81 6.95 9.98
CA SER A 341 -7.55 8.20 10.07
C SER A 341 -8.92 8.07 9.43
N ALA A 342 -9.91 8.82 9.92
CA ALA A 342 -11.21 8.91 9.27
C ALA A 342 -11.10 9.34 7.79
N VAL A 343 -10.12 10.17 7.47
CA VAL A 343 -9.81 10.58 6.09
C VAL A 343 -9.23 9.43 5.27
N ALA A 344 -8.34 8.60 5.83
CA ALA A 344 -7.82 7.43 5.13
C ALA A 344 -8.93 6.39 4.87
N LEU A 345 -9.79 6.14 5.87
CA LEU A 345 -10.96 5.27 5.72
C LEU A 345 -11.93 5.81 4.68
N GLU A 346 -12.21 7.12 4.68
CA GLU A 346 -13.07 7.76 3.68
C GLU A 346 -12.51 7.59 2.27
N LYS A 347 -11.23 7.93 2.06
CA LYS A 347 -10.60 7.80 0.75
C LYS A 347 -10.61 6.34 0.27
N ASN A 348 -10.30 5.39 1.15
CA ASN A 348 -10.32 3.97 0.80
C ASN A 348 -11.73 3.49 0.49
N TYR A 349 -12.72 3.88 1.29
CA TYR A 349 -14.13 3.54 1.12
C TYR A 349 -14.66 4.05 -0.21
N THR A 350 -14.52 5.35 -0.48
CA THR A 350 -14.97 5.99 -1.71
C THR A 350 -14.27 5.40 -2.93
N LEU A 351 -12.95 5.25 -2.89
CA LEU A 351 -12.20 4.60 -3.98
C LEU A 351 -12.74 3.20 -4.27
N MET A 352 -12.92 2.39 -3.23
CA MET A 352 -13.32 1.01 -3.40
C MET A 352 -14.77 0.91 -3.90
N ARG A 353 -15.69 1.65 -3.27
CA ARG A 353 -17.12 1.68 -3.62
C ARG A 353 -17.38 2.26 -5.01
N ASP A 354 -16.80 3.42 -5.31
CA ASP A 354 -17.18 4.23 -6.47
C ASP A 354 -16.37 3.91 -7.73
N GLU A 355 -15.12 3.47 -7.59
CA GLU A 355 -14.23 3.27 -8.76
C GLU A 355 -13.90 1.80 -9.05
N PHE A 356 -13.96 0.93 -8.04
CA PHE A 356 -13.47 -0.45 -8.16
C PHE A 356 -14.51 -1.53 -7.87
N MET A 357 -15.70 -1.17 -7.40
CA MET A 357 -16.82 -2.08 -7.22
C MET A 357 -17.95 -1.75 -8.18
N ALA A 358 -18.72 -2.78 -8.54
CA ALA A 358 -19.90 -2.67 -9.38
C ALA A 358 -21.15 -2.75 -8.49
N MET A 359 -21.39 -1.71 -7.70
CA MET A 359 -22.48 -1.70 -6.71
C MET A 359 -23.86 -1.83 -7.35
N GLU A 360 -24.01 -1.57 -8.65
CA GLU A 360 -25.21 -1.78 -9.44
C GLU A 360 -25.56 -3.26 -9.67
N VAL A 361 -24.66 -4.21 -9.38
CA VAL A 361 -24.93 -5.65 -9.43
C VAL A 361 -24.76 -6.32 -8.06
N PRO A 362 -25.64 -7.26 -7.64
CA PRO A 362 -25.49 -7.97 -6.35
C PRO A 362 -24.24 -8.87 -6.24
N ASP A 363 -23.60 -9.24 -7.35
CA ASP A 363 -22.42 -10.12 -7.37
C ASP A 363 -21.13 -9.31 -7.17
N PRO A 364 -20.41 -9.46 -6.03
CA PRO A 364 -19.18 -8.72 -5.77
C PRO A 364 -18.09 -9.01 -6.82
N ARG A 365 -18.13 -10.17 -7.50
CA ARG A 365 -17.15 -10.54 -8.53
C ARG A 365 -17.19 -9.63 -9.76
N ARG A 366 -18.25 -8.85 -9.94
CA ARG A 366 -18.35 -7.85 -11.01
C ARG A 366 -17.49 -6.61 -10.76
N GLY A 367 -17.12 -6.35 -9.51
CA GLY A 367 -16.17 -5.30 -9.15
C GLY A 367 -14.76 -5.63 -9.61
N ARG A 368 -14.04 -4.64 -10.17
CA ARG A 368 -12.62 -4.75 -10.56
C ARG A 368 -11.72 -5.14 -9.39
N ALA A 369 -12.02 -4.67 -8.18
CA ALA A 369 -11.27 -5.05 -6.97
C ALA A 369 -11.34 -6.56 -6.69
N VAL A 370 -12.49 -7.19 -6.97
CA VAL A 370 -12.72 -8.61 -6.69
C VAL A 370 -12.30 -9.49 -7.86
N ALA A 371 -12.63 -9.10 -9.10
CA ALA A 371 -12.29 -9.85 -10.29
C ALA A 371 -10.77 -10.10 -10.44
N LYS A 372 -9.93 -9.17 -9.98
CA LYS A 372 -8.46 -9.38 -9.95
C LYS A 372 -8.02 -10.36 -8.87
N ALA A 373 -8.81 -10.62 -7.85
CA ALA A 373 -8.42 -11.38 -6.68
C ALA A 373 -9.07 -12.77 -6.59
N ILE A 374 -9.74 -13.22 -7.66
CA ILE A 374 -10.36 -14.55 -7.80
C ILE A 374 -9.85 -15.30 -9.02
N THR A 375 -10.05 -16.62 -9.05
CA THR A 375 -9.49 -17.48 -10.08
C THR A 375 -10.11 -17.20 -11.45
N PRO A 376 -9.39 -17.45 -12.57
CA PRO A 376 -9.98 -17.35 -13.91
C PRO A 376 -11.21 -18.24 -14.11
N SER A 377 -11.26 -19.42 -13.47
CA SER A 377 -12.44 -20.28 -13.47
C SER A 377 -13.66 -19.65 -12.79
N ASP A 378 -13.44 -18.72 -11.86
CA ASP A 378 -14.49 -17.97 -11.17
C ASP A 378 -14.79 -16.61 -11.86
N GLY A 379 -14.26 -16.40 -13.07
CA GLY A 379 -14.41 -15.15 -13.83
C GLY A 379 -13.37 -14.09 -13.52
N GLY A 380 -12.29 -14.45 -12.80
CA GLY A 380 -11.22 -13.52 -12.47
C GLY A 380 -10.16 -13.34 -13.55
N ILE A 381 -9.21 -12.43 -13.28
CA ILE A 381 -8.06 -12.15 -14.14
C ILE A 381 -6.75 -12.25 -13.36
N ALA A 382 -5.63 -12.46 -14.06
CA ALA A 382 -4.32 -12.59 -13.42
C ALA A 382 -3.95 -11.36 -12.58
N HIS A 383 -3.44 -11.60 -11.38
CA HIS A 383 -3.06 -10.57 -10.43
C HIS A 383 -1.77 -10.92 -9.70
N ARG A 384 -0.93 -9.91 -9.52
CA ARG A 384 0.40 -10.07 -8.92
C ARG A 384 0.34 -10.50 -7.44
N GLY A 385 -0.70 -10.10 -6.73
CA GLY A 385 -0.94 -10.53 -5.35
C GLY A 385 -1.44 -11.97 -5.23
N GLY A 386 -1.72 -12.65 -6.35
CA GLY A 386 -2.37 -13.95 -6.35
C GLY A 386 -3.86 -13.84 -6.07
N GLN A 387 -4.43 -14.98 -5.64
CA GLN A 387 -5.85 -15.16 -5.40
C GLN A 387 -6.18 -14.92 -3.93
N LEU A 388 -6.77 -13.76 -3.63
CA LEU A 388 -6.94 -13.27 -2.26
C LEU A 388 -8.36 -13.50 -1.73
N PHE A 389 -9.37 -13.56 -2.62
CA PHE A 389 -10.79 -13.67 -2.26
C PHE A 389 -11.41 -14.97 -2.78
N ILE A 390 -10.66 -16.08 -2.74
CA ILE A 390 -11.14 -17.39 -3.20
C ILE A 390 -12.43 -17.76 -2.46
N GLY A 391 -13.42 -18.20 -3.22
CA GLY A 391 -14.69 -18.71 -2.73
C GLY A 391 -15.82 -18.46 -3.73
N ASP A 392 -16.95 -19.13 -3.51
CA ASP A 392 -18.16 -18.94 -4.30
C ASP A 392 -19.17 -18.13 -3.48
N PRO A 393 -19.57 -16.92 -3.92
CA PRO A 393 -20.55 -16.12 -3.20
C PRO A 393 -21.91 -16.81 -3.02
N THR A 394 -22.24 -17.82 -3.84
CA THR A 394 -23.49 -18.60 -3.68
C THR A 394 -23.46 -19.58 -2.50
N LEU A 395 -22.27 -19.87 -1.97
CA LEU A 395 -22.08 -20.72 -0.79
C LEU A 395 -22.00 -19.93 0.52
N CYS A 396 -22.11 -18.60 0.44
CA CYS A 396 -22.12 -17.75 1.62
C CYS A 396 -23.39 -18.00 2.46
N PRO A 397 -23.26 -18.08 3.80
CA PRO A 397 -24.41 -18.31 4.65
C PRO A 397 -25.40 -17.14 4.54
N PRO A 398 -26.72 -17.41 4.66
CA PRO A 398 -27.74 -16.36 4.57
C PRO A 398 -27.64 -15.33 5.72
N THR A 399 -27.04 -15.73 6.84
CA THR A 399 -26.70 -14.83 7.95
C THR A 399 -25.20 -14.63 7.94
N PHE A 400 -24.77 -13.37 7.80
CA PHE A 400 -23.36 -13.02 7.91
C PHE A 400 -22.83 -13.29 9.33
N ASP A 401 -21.80 -14.11 9.45
CA ASP A 401 -21.06 -14.34 10.68
C ASP A 401 -19.60 -13.92 10.48
N PRO A 402 -19.15 -12.80 11.07
CA PRO A 402 -17.79 -12.31 10.86
C PRO A 402 -16.69 -13.28 11.33
N MET A 403 -16.98 -14.26 12.17
CA MET A 403 -15.98 -15.17 12.73
C MET A 403 -15.67 -16.37 11.84
N THR A 404 -16.61 -16.77 10.99
CA THR A 404 -16.51 -18.01 10.20
C THR A 404 -16.56 -17.77 8.69
N THR A 405 -16.69 -16.50 8.30
CA THR A 405 -16.96 -16.11 6.93
C THR A 405 -15.69 -16.03 6.08
N GLN A 406 -15.76 -16.60 4.87
CA GLN A 406 -14.75 -16.42 3.83
C GLN A 406 -14.69 -14.96 3.34
N PRO A 407 -13.53 -14.48 2.85
CA PRO A 407 -13.36 -13.08 2.40
C PRO A 407 -14.39 -12.64 1.35
N ILE A 408 -14.76 -13.53 0.43
CA ILE A 408 -15.74 -13.20 -0.61
C ILE A 408 -17.11 -12.88 -0.01
N CYS A 409 -17.50 -13.49 1.12
CA CYS A 409 -18.78 -13.16 1.74
C CYS A 409 -18.74 -11.89 2.59
N ILE A 410 -17.56 -11.44 3.05
CA ILE A 410 -17.41 -10.08 3.60
C ILE A 410 -17.77 -9.06 2.51
N LEU A 411 -17.25 -9.26 1.30
CA LEU A 411 -17.54 -8.39 0.16
C LEU A 411 -19.00 -8.48 -0.29
N LEU A 412 -19.57 -9.70 -0.33
CA LEU A 412 -20.99 -9.90 -0.64
C LEU A 412 -21.90 -9.17 0.34
N GLU A 413 -21.62 -9.30 1.64
CA GLU A 413 -22.42 -8.64 2.67
C GLU A 413 -22.29 -7.12 2.61
N TRP A 414 -21.08 -6.60 2.37
CA TRP A 414 -20.90 -5.17 2.18
C TRP A 414 -21.66 -4.65 0.95
N VAL A 415 -21.57 -5.34 -0.19
CA VAL A 415 -22.37 -5.03 -1.40
C VAL A 415 -23.87 -5.05 -1.07
N ARG A 416 -24.34 -6.02 -0.27
CA ARG A 416 -25.74 -6.09 0.17
C ARG A 416 -26.16 -4.84 0.96
N VAL A 417 -25.35 -4.41 1.92
CA VAL A 417 -25.60 -3.23 2.77
C VAL A 417 -25.62 -1.94 1.92
N GLU A 418 -24.60 -1.74 1.08
CA GLU A 418 -24.51 -0.57 0.18
C GLU A 418 -25.70 -0.52 -0.77
N ARG A 419 -26.00 -1.63 -1.45
CA ARG A 419 -27.12 -1.72 -2.39
C ARG A 419 -28.45 -1.43 -1.72
N GLN A 420 -28.69 -1.96 -0.52
CA GLN A 420 -29.93 -1.70 0.21
C GLN A 420 -30.13 -0.19 0.41
N ALA A 421 -29.08 0.54 0.76
CA ALA A 421 -29.13 1.99 0.93
C ALA A 421 -29.38 2.71 -0.41
N MET A 422 -28.67 2.33 -1.48
CA MET A 422 -28.81 2.92 -2.82
C MET A 422 -30.20 2.67 -3.43
N VAL A 423 -30.75 1.46 -3.29
CA VAL A 423 -32.12 1.11 -3.71
C VAL A 423 -33.15 1.93 -2.95
N THR A 424 -32.97 2.10 -1.63
CA THR A 424 -33.86 2.93 -0.81
C THR A 424 -33.86 4.39 -1.25
N ARG A 425 -32.71 4.91 -1.73
CA ARG A 425 -32.58 6.26 -2.30
C ARG A 425 -33.03 6.35 -3.77
N GLY A 426 -33.35 5.23 -4.42
CA GLY A 426 -33.74 5.18 -5.83
C GLY A 426 -32.60 5.40 -6.82
N GLU A 427 -31.36 5.15 -6.40
CA GLU A 427 -30.16 5.33 -7.24
C GLU A 427 -29.92 4.15 -8.19
N ILE A 428 -30.36 2.95 -7.81
CA ILE A 428 -30.20 1.71 -8.58
C ILE A 428 -31.42 0.80 -8.46
N ASP A 429 -31.56 -0.14 -9.41
CA ASP A 429 -32.56 -1.20 -9.35
C ASP A 429 -32.18 -2.28 -8.31
N ALA A 430 -33.20 -2.85 -7.67
CA ALA A 430 -33.01 -3.89 -6.65
C ALA A 430 -32.35 -5.16 -7.22
N LEU A 431 -32.64 -5.51 -8.48
CA LEU A 431 -32.19 -6.73 -9.15
C LEU A 431 -32.39 -7.99 -8.30
N ALA A 432 -33.56 -8.10 -7.66
CA ALA A 432 -33.89 -9.26 -6.84
C ALA A 432 -33.99 -10.52 -7.71
N ALA A 433 -33.79 -11.69 -7.10
CA ALA A 433 -34.01 -12.97 -7.78
C ALA A 433 -35.44 -13.02 -8.37
N GLY A 434 -35.54 -13.32 -9.65
CA GLY A 434 -36.80 -13.35 -10.39
C GLY A 434 -37.25 -12.00 -10.94
N SER A 435 -36.52 -10.90 -10.70
CA SER A 435 -36.74 -9.63 -11.41
C SER A 435 -36.54 -9.81 -12.92
N THR A 436 -37.26 -9.00 -13.70
CA THR A 436 -37.08 -8.90 -15.15
C THR A 436 -36.50 -7.54 -15.49
N ILE A 437 -35.45 -7.52 -16.31
CA ILE A 437 -34.80 -6.29 -16.81
C ILE A 437 -34.81 -6.25 -18.33
N PRO A 438 -34.88 -5.06 -18.94
CA PRO A 438 -34.65 -4.92 -20.37
C PRO A 438 -33.15 -5.07 -20.70
N LEU A 439 -32.82 -6.05 -21.53
CA LEU A 439 -31.51 -6.17 -22.16
C LEU A 439 -31.55 -5.45 -23.52
N VAL A 440 -30.78 -4.37 -23.65
CA VAL A 440 -30.61 -3.66 -24.91
C VAL A 440 -29.28 -4.06 -25.54
N TYR A 441 -29.30 -4.48 -26.80
CA TYR A 441 -28.10 -4.87 -27.54
C TYR A 441 -28.19 -4.50 -29.00
N VAL A 442 -27.03 -4.47 -29.66
CA VAL A 442 -26.93 -4.29 -31.10
C VAL A 442 -26.79 -5.66 -31.75
N ASP A 443 -27.78 -6.05 -32.53
CA ASP A 443 -27.70 -7.21 -33.40
C ASP A 443 -26.98 -6.80 -34.68
N ARG A 444 -25.89 -7.49 -35.01
CA ARG A 444 -25.03 -7.15 -36.14
C ARG A 444 -25.38 -8.09 -37.29
N ALA A 445 -25.49 -7.55 -38.50
CA ALA A 445 -25.73 -8.39 -39.67
C ALA A 445 -24.60 -9.43 -39.81
N ALA A 446 -24.95 -10.65 -40.23
CA ALA A 446 -24.00 -11.75 -40.39
C ALA A 446 -22.86 -11.45 -41.39
N THR A 447 -23.03 -10.43 -42.24
CA THR A 447 -22.01 -9.94 -43.18
C THR A 447 -20.98 -9.02 -42.53
N HIS A 448 -21.15 -8.65 -41.26
CA HIS A 448 -20.20 -7.79 -40.56
C HIS A 448 -18.89 -8.54 -40.33
N VAL A 449 -17.79 -7.95 -40.81
CA VAL A 449 -16.44 -8.50 -40.66
C VAL A 449 -15.65 -7.81 -39.55
N ALA A 450 -15.97 -6.55 -39.24
CA ALA A 450 -15.21 -5.83 -38.21
C ALA A 450 -15.56 -6.32 -36.79
N GLY A 451 -14.58 -6.45 -35.91
CA GLY A 451 -14.76 -6.88 -34.53
C GLY A 451 -15.54 -5.87 -33.66
N PRO A 452 -15.93 -6.23 -32.43
CA PRO A 452 -16.61 -5.31 -31.49
C PRO A 452 -15.79 -4.09 -31.08
N LEU A 453 -14.48 -4.08 -31.32
CA LEU A 453 -13.56 -3.00 -30.97
C LEU A 453 -13.12 -2.16 -32.19
N GLU A 454 -13.58 -2.51 -33.39
CA GLU A 454 -13.20 -1.84 -34.65
C GLU A 454 -14.28 -0.81 -35.02
N PHE A 455 -14.17 0.38 -34.43
CA PHE A 455 -15.17 1.46 -34.53
C PHE A 455 -14.99 2.37 -35.76
N ASP A 456 -13.90 2.23 -36.50
CA ASP A 456 -13.55 3.05 -37.66
C ASP A 456 -14.18 2.56 -38.98
N THR A 457 -14.72 1.34 -38.98
CA THR A 457 -15.32 0.72 -40.16
C THR A 457 -16.84 0.70 -40.05
N TYR A 458 -17.50 1.66 -40.69
CA TYR A 458 -18.97 1.67 -40.79
C TYR A 458 -19.47 0.45 -41.56
N GLN A 459 -20.38 -0.31 -40.95
CA GLN A 459 -21.10 -1.42 -41.55
C GLN A 459 -22.58 -1.28 -41.20
N GLY A 460 -23.38 -0.90 -42.20
CA GLY A 460 -24.83 -0.75 -42.07
C GLY A 460 -25.56 -2.09 -41.97
N GLY A 461 -26.82 -2.05 -41.53
CA GLY A 461 -27.65 -3.26 -41.35
C GLY A 461 -27.65 -3.84 -39.93
N SER A 462 -27.01 -3.17 -38.96
CA SER A 462 -27.23 -3.47 -37.54
C SER A 462 -28.63 -3.04 -37.08
N ASP A 463 -29.20 -3.78 -36.15
CA ASP A 463 -30.47 -3.46 -35.48
C ASP A 463 -30.24 -3.23 -33.99
N LEU A 464 -30.87 -2.22 -33.41
CA LEU A 464 -30.89 -2.02 -31.97
C LEU A 464 -32.10 -2.77 -31.42
N ARG A 465 -31.87 -3.78 -30.58
CA ARG A 465 -32.91 -4.70 -30.10
C ARG A 465 -33.04 -4.66 -28.60
N VAL A 466 -34.25 -4.94 -28.11
CA VAL A 466 -34.54 -5.12 -26.70
C VAL A 466 -35.18 -6.47 -26.44
N ALA A 467 -34.69 -7.18 -25.42
CA ALA A 467 -35.27 -8.42 -24.92
C ALA A 467 -35.52 -8.30 -23.42
N GLN A 468 -36.54 -8.99 -22.90
CA GLN A 468 -36.74 -9.08 -21.45
C GLN A 468 -35.88 -10.22 -20.90
N ALA A 469 -35.08 -9.94 -19.87
CA ALA A 469 -34.16 -10.89 -19.26
C ALA A 469 -34.52 -11.14 -17.79
N ASN A 470 -34.56 -12.41 -17.37
CA ASN A 470 -34.78 -12.79 -15.98
C ASN A 470 -33.46 -12.80 -15.22
N VAL A 471 -33.48 -12.25 -14.02
CA VAL A 471 -32.31 -12.05 -13.17
C VAL A 471 -32.29 -13.08 -12.04
N GLY A 472 -31.16 -13.74 -11.84
CA GLY A 472 -30.91 -14.66 -10.73
C GLY A 472 -30.53 -13.94 -9.43
N ALA A 473 -30.27 -14.71 -8.35
CA ALA A 473 -30.01 -14.17 -7.02
C ALA A 473 -28.80 -13.23 -6.93
N LEU A 474 -27.81 -13.41 -7.80
CA LEU A 474 -26.60 -12.58 -7.87
C LEU A 474 -26.62 -11.62 -9.08
N GLY A 475 -27.78 -11.27 -9.62
CA GLY A 475 -27.84 -10.38 -10.78
C GLY A 475 -27.50 -11.03 -12.13
N ALA A 476 -27.19 -12.33 -12.16
CA ALA A 476 -26.87 -13.04 -13.39
C ALA A 476 -28.13 -13.18 -14.29
N ILE A 477 -27.97 -12.99 -15.60
CA ILE A 477 -29.03 -13.29 -16.57
C ILE A 477 -29.22 -14.81 -16.63
N THR A 478 -30.44 -15.26 -16.36
CA THR A 478 -30.80 -16.70 -16.33
C THR A 478 -31.60 -17.14 -17.55
N VAL A 479 -32.45 -16.25 -18.07
CA VAL A 479 -33.28 -16.47 -19.26
C VAL A 479 -33.38 -15.16 -20.01
N VAL A 480 -33.29 -15.21 -21.33
CA VAL A 480 -33.61 -14.09 -22.22
C VAL A 480 -34.84 -14.48 -23.03
N GLY A 481 -35.88 -13.65 -22.97
CA GLY A 481 -37.11 -13.82 -23.74
C GLY A 481 -36.92 -13.46 -25.22
N GLY A 482 -38.03 -13.45 -25.96
CA GLY A 482 -38.03 -12.94 -27.34
C GLY A 482 -37.62 -11.46 -27.38
N ASP A 483 -36.96 -11.07 -28.47
CA ASP A 483 -36.48 -9.72 -28.68
C ASP A 483 -37.33 -8.96 -29.72
N THR A 484 -37.24 -7.63 -29.67
CA THR A 484 -37.93 -6.73 -30.61
C THR A 484 -37.00 -5.62 -31.07
N SER A 485 -37.13 -5.20 -32.33
CA SER A 485 -36.38 -4.05 -32.86
C SER A 485 -36.89 -2.76 -32.23
N LEU A 486 -35.97 -1.96 -31.70
CA LEU A 486 -36.22 -0.58 -31.27
C LEU A 486 -36.17 0.41 -32.46
N LEU A 487 -35.69 -0.02 -33.62
CA LEU A 487 -35.58 0.81 -34.84
C LEU A 487 -36.80 0.71 -35.75
N GLY A 488 -37.72 -0.21 -35.49
CA GLY A 488 -38.89 -0.52 -36.34
C GLY A 488 -39.87 0.63 -36.62
N GLY A 489 -39.68 1.81 -36.01
CA GLY A 489 -40.45 3.04 -36.29
C GLY A 489 -39.59 4.24 -36.71
N CYS A 490 -38.27 4.11 -36.80
CA CYS A 490 -37.35 5.22 -37.01
C CYS A 490 -36.94 5.43 -38.48
N GLY A 491 -37.48 4.64 -39.42
CA GLY A 491 -37.16 4.75 -40.85
C GLY A 491 -35.72 4.34 -41.21
N VAL A 492 -35.00 3.72 -40.28
CA VAL A 492 -33.61 3.24 -40.44
C VAL A 492 -33.55 1.75 -40.81
N ALA A 493 -34.69 1.09 -40.95
CA ALA A 493 -34.77 -0.26 -41.49
C ALA A 493 -34.61 -0.20 -43.01
N THR A 494 -33.46 -0.65 -43.52
CA THR A 494 -33.24 -0.94 -44.95
C THR A 494 -32.84 -2.39 -45.11
#